data_AF-A0A3A9EE18-F1
#
_entry.id   AF-A0A3A9EE18-F1
#
_cell.length_a   1.000
_cell.length_b   1.000
_cell.length_c   1.000
_cell.angle_alpha   90.00
_cell.angle_beta   90.00
_cell.angle_gamma   90.00
#
_symmetry.space_group_name_H-M   'P 1'
#
loop_
_entity.id
_entity.type
_entity.pdbx_description
1 polymer ?
#
loop_
_entity_poly.entity_id
_entity_poly.type
_entity_poly.pdbx_seq_one_letter_code
_entity_poly.pdbx_strand_id
1 'polypeptide(L)'
;MPRAGVSLNASDQLFESIYNKLFRLKSSYHNAVGRSLLIALGCKCLMRRIGDVYTRMDAIYSSPAGSFGAVEVEFGRDTLDASRGVLDDIAVLNTRYGVHKHDNKALVICLQLPNAGQGYWQVVRDVKIVEGIKIGTITIGVLMFLLWNGCVLEPEDDRYYIDYDNMDLRHILCVQVDCDDIPLSDRELGIMEPMK
;
A
#
# COMPACT_ATOMS: atom_id res chain seq x y z
N MET A 1 -18.13 12.70 -9.46
CA MET A 1 -17.47 13.51 -10.52
C MET A 1 -16.86 12.55 -11.52
N PRO A 2 -17.08 12.72 -12.83
CA PRO A 2 -16.34 11.93 -13.81
C PRO A 2 -14.85 12.29 -13.69
N ARG A 3 -13.99 11.28 -13.48
CA ARG A 3 -12.53 11.45 -13.47
C ARG A 3 -12.09 11.70 -14.91
N ALA A 4 -12.07 12.96 -15.33
CA ALA A 4 -11.54 13.35 -16.63
C ALA A 4 -10.07 13.73 -16.45
N GLY A 5 -9.18 12.84 -16.89
CA GLY A 5 -7.74 13.03 -16.97
C GLY A 5 -7.14 11.77 -17.58
N VAL A 6 -6.78 11.82 -18.87
CA VAL A 6 -6.11 10.72 -19.57
C VAL A 6 -4.60 10.92 -19.46
N SER A 7 -3.93 9.83 -19.08
CA SER A 7 -2.48 9.54 -18.98
C SER A 7 -1.49 10.63 -19.44
N LEU A 8 -0.68 11.12 -18.47
CA LEU A 8 0.73 11.42 -18.74
C LEU A 8 1.39 10.06 -18.99
N ASN A 9 2.12 9.90 -20.09
CA ASN A 9 2.93 8.70 -20.33
C ASN A 9 3.82 8.44 -19.11
N ALA A 10 3.41 7.48 -18.26
CA ALA A 10 4.22 7.01 -17.17
C ALA A 10 5.59 6.61 -17.73
N SER A 11 6.64 7.07 -17.07
CA SER A 11 8.03 6.89 -17.51
C SER A 11 8.95 7.01 -16.31
N ASP A 12 10.11 6.37 -16.39
CA ASP A 12 11.13 6.39 -15.34
C ASP A 12 11.48 7.83 -14.95
N GLN A 13 11.75 8.70 -15.93
CA GLN A 13 12.10 10.12 -15.69
C GLN A 13 11.03 10.89 -14.92
N LEU A 14 9.75 10.62 -15.20
CA LEU A 14 8.64 11.27 -14.49
C LEU A 14 8.61 10.78 -13.03
N PHE A 15 8.69 9.47 -12.81
CA PHE A 15 8.67 8.90 -11.47
C PHE A 15 9.92 9.28 -10.67
N GLU A 16 11.10 9.34 -11.27
CA GLU A 16 12.32 9.86 -10.65
C GLU A 16 12.11 11.29 -10.14
N SER A 17 11.53 12.17 -10.95
CA SER A 17 11.24 13.57 -10.58
C SER A 17 10.27 13.67 -9.40
N ILE A 18 9.26 12.79 -9.38
CA ILE A 18 8.26 12.70 -8.31
C ILE A 18 8.90 12.15 -7.03
N TYR A 19 9.62 11.04 -7.12
CA TYR A 19 10.26 10.35 -6.00
C TYR A 19 11.32 11.23 -5.35
N ASN A 20 12.08 12.00 -6.13
CA ASN A 20 13.01 13.00 -5.61
C ASN A 20 12.33 14.03 -4.68
N LYS A 21 11.06 14.36 -4.93
CA LYS A 21 10.26 15.23 -4.05
C LYS A 21 9.71 14.45 -2.85
N LEU A 22 9.23 13.23 -3.06
CA LEU A 22 8.67 12.37 -2.00
C LEU A 22 9.73 11.96 -0.96
N PHE A 23 10.97 11.67 -1.36
CA PHE A 23 12.07 11.37 -0.42
C PHE A 23 12.42 12.55 0.50
N ARG A 24 12.16 13.78 0.05
CA ARG A 24 12.41 15.00 0.83
C ARG A 24 11.19 15.43 1.65
N LEU A 25 10.08 14.69 1.54
CA LEU A 25 8.84 14.99 2.24
C LEU A 25 9.01 14.71 3.74
N LYS A 26 8.64 15.68 4.57
CA LYS A 26 8.68 15.53 6.02
C LYS A 26 7.72 14.42 6.46
N SER A 27 8.11 13.65 7.49
CA SER A 27 7.34 12.52 8.01
C SER A 27 5.91 12.85 8.41
N SER A 28 5.67 14.08 8.87
CA SER A 28 4.32 14.58 9.18
C SER A 28 3.33 14.53 8.02
N TYR A 29 3.78 14.38 6.77
CA TYR A 29 2.94 14.34 5.59
C TYR A 29 2.76 12.94 4.98
N HIS A 30 3.51 11.92 5.42
CA HIS A 30 3.50 10.59 4.81
C HIS A 30 2.09 9.99 4.79
N ASN A 31 1.44 9.93 5.95
CA ASN A 31 0.08 9.40 6.10
C ASN A 31 -0.94 10.21 5.29
N ALA A 32 -0.76 11.54 5.22
CA ALA A 32 -1.65 12.42 4.47
C ALA A 32 -1.59 12.15 2.96
N VAL A 33 -0.40 11.83 2.43
CA VAL A 33 -0.23 11.42 1.03
C VAL A 33 -0.90 10.07 0.79
N GLY A 34 -0.61 9.06 1.62
CA GLY A 34 -1.23 7.73 1.51
C GLY A 34 -2.76 7.80 1.54
N ARG A 35 -3.32 8.51 2.53
CA ARG A 35 -4.78 8.75 2.64
C ARG A 35 -5.34 9.45 1.39
N SER A 36 -4.67 10.49 0.90
CA SER A 36 -5.18 11.25 -0.25
C SER A 36 -5.26 10.39 -1.50
N LEU A 37 -4.27 9.52 -1.72
CA LEU A 37 -4.27 8.57 -2.83
C LEU A 37 -5.35 7.50 -2.67
N LEU A 38 -5.53 6.94 -1.47
CA LEU A 38 -6.62 5.99 -1.20
C LEU A 38 -8.00 6.61 -1.51
N ILE A 39 -8.24 7.85 -1.06
CA ILE A 39 -9.48 8.57 -1.37
C ILE A 39 -9.61 8.82 -2.87
N ALA A 40 -8.52 9.26 -3.52
CA ALA A 40 -8.51 9.49 -4.96
C ALA A 40 -8.81 8.21 -5.75
N LEU A 41 -8.41 7.04 -5.24
CA LEU A 41 -8.70 5.71 -5.78
C LEU A 41 -10.09 5.17 -5.40
N GLY A 42 -10.92 5.95 -4.71
CA GLY A 42 -12.31 5.61 -4.42
C GLY A 42 -12.55 4.98 -3.05
N CYS A 43 -11.52 4.83 -2.22
CA CYS A 43 -11.70 4.35 -0.84
C CYS A 43 -12.30 5.42 0.05
N LYS A 44 -13.03 5.00 1.09
CA LYS A 44 -13.30 5.83 2.26
C LYS A 44 -12.12 5.63 3.21
N CYS A 45 -11.40 6.69 3.57
CA CYS A 45 -10.21 6.59 4.42
C CYS A 45 -10.26 7.59 5.58
N LEU A 46 -10.03 7.08 6.79
CA LEU A 46 -9.95 7.86 8.03
C LEU A 46 -8.55 7.73 8.61
N MET A 47 -7.90 8.86 8.85
CA MET A 47 -6.66 8.94 9.63
C MET A 47 -6.97 9.24 11.08
N ARG A 48 -6.03 8.87 11.97
CA ARG A 48 -6.09 9.29 13.37
C ARG A 48 -6.20 10.81 13.52
N ARG A 49 -6.82 11.26 14.60
CA ARG A 49 -6.75 12.66 15.04
C ARG A 49 -5.50 12.84 15.90
N ILE A 50 -4.74 13.90 15.66
CA ILE A 50 -3.57 14.23 16.50
C ILE A 50 -4.05 14.43 17.95
N GLY A 51 -3.48 13.67 18.89
CA GLY A 51 -3.83 13.68 20.32
C GLY A 51 -4.81 12.59 20.76
N ASP A 52 -5.31 11.75 19.86
CA ASP A 52 -6.09 10.57 20.23
C ASP A 52 -5.14 9.39 20.57
N VAL A 53 -5.22 8.91 21.81
CA VAL A 53 -4.43 7.77 22.32
C VAL A 53 -5.15 6.44 22.05
N TYR A 54 -6.42 6.47 21.69
CA TYR A 54 -7.24 5.27 21.48
C TYR A 54 -7.04 4.62 20.11
N THR A 55 -6.61 5.39 19.11
CA THR A 55 -6.30 4.92 17.75
C THR A 55 -4.87 5.32 17.37
N ARG A 56 -3.91 4.39 17.55
CA ARG A 56 -2.51 4.62 17.15
C ARG A 56 -2.26 4.39 15.66
N MET A 57 -3.17 3.67 15.00
CA MET A 57 -3.27 3.44 13.55
C MET A 57 -2.93 4.68 12.73
N ASP A 58 -2.16 4.49 11.66
CA ASP A 58 -1.94 5.53 10.67
C ASP A 58 -3.24 5.90 9.96
N ALA A 59 -3.95 4.88 9.44
CA ALA A 59 -5.29 5.02 8.90
C ALA A 59 -6.08 3.70 8.90
N ILE A 60 -7.39 3.82 8.68
CA ILE A 60 -8.25 2.72 8.27
C ILE A 60 -8.92 3.09 6.96
N TYR A 61 -9.25 2.09 6.15
CA TYR A 61 -9.93 2.30 4.88
C TYR A 61 -11.07 1.31 4.64
N SER A 62 -11.97 1.69 3.75
CA SER A 62 -12.93 0.81 3.12
C SER A 62 -12.82 0.98 1.60
N SER A 63 -12.64 -0.13 0.89
CA SER A 63 -12.56 -0.18 -0.58
C SER A 63 -13.93 0.13 -1.21
N PRO A 64 -13.99 0.44 -2.52
CA PRO A 64 -15.25 0.61 -3.23
C PRO A 64 -16.15 -0.64 -3.18
N ALA A 65 -15.57 -1.83 -3.18
CA ALA A 65 -16.30 -3.10 -3.10
C ALA A 65 -16.65 -3.52 -1.65
N GLY A 66 -16.24 -2.74 -0.66
CA GLY A 66 -16.66 -2.92 0.74
C GLY A 66 -15.64 -3.64 1.64
N SER A 67 -14.49 -4.08 1.13
CA SER A 67 -13.40 -4.57 1.97
C SER A 67 -12.96 -3.49 2.95
N PHE A 68 -12.57 -3.89 4.16
CA PHE A 68 -12.13 -2.97 5.21
C PHE A 68 -10.76 -3.39 5.72
N GLY A 69 -9.90 -2.44 6.10
CA GLY A 69 -8.64 -2.80 6.71
C GLY A 69 -7.90 -1.65 7.40
N ALA A 70 -6.92 -2.03 8.21
CA ALA A 70 -5.90 -1.12 8.71
C ALA A 70 -4.91 -0.76 7.60
N VAL A 71 -4.37 0.46 7.67
CA VAL A 71 -3.35 0.95 6.75
C VAL A 71 -2.18 1.48 7.56
N GLU A 72 -0.98 1.02 7.23
CA GLU A 72 0.28 1.55 7.75
C GLU A 72 1.07 2.19 6.61
N VAL A 73 1.61 3.41 6.81
CA VAL A 73 2.31 4.15 5.77
C VAL A 73 3.79 4.31 6.12
N GLU A 74 4.67 3.67 5.35
CA GLU A 74 6.11 3.66 5.63
C GLU A 74 6.94 4.20 4.46
N PHE A 75 7.48 5.41 4.62
CA PHE A 75 8.33 6.04 3.59
C PHE A 75 9.83 5.86 3.86
N GLY A 76 10.18 5.37 5.04
CA GLY A 76 11.54 5.06 5.46
C GLY A 76 11.99 3.68 5.01
N ARG A 77 13.19 3.31 5.47
CA ARG A 77 13.85 2.03 5.10
C ARG A 77 13.51 0.88 6.04
N ASP A 78 12.83 1.15 7.14
CA ASP A 78 12.50 0.16 8.16
C ASP A 78 11.07 -0.35 8.01
N THR A 79 10.83 -1.05 6.89
CA THR A 79 9.53 -1.64 6.58
C THR A 79 9.16 -2.80 7.51
N LEU A 80 10.11 -3.34 8.28
CA LEU A 80 9.85 -4.38 9.27
C LEU A 80 8.88 -3.88 10.33
N ASP A 81 9.06 -2.65 10.80
CA ASP A 81 8.17 -2.05 11.80
C ASP A 81 6.76 -1.83 11.25
N ALA A 82 6.61 -1.55 9.95
CA ALA A 82 5.30 -1.42 9.33
C ALA A 82 4.47 -2.72 9.39
N SER A 83 5.13 -3.89 9.23
CA SER A 83 4.45 -5.18 9.37
C SER A 83 3.97 -5.45 10.80
N ARG A 84 4.69 -4.94 11.81
CA ARG A 84 4.29 -5.07 13.22
C ARG A 84 3.19 -4.09 13.57
N GLY A 85 3.32 -2.84 13.14
CA GLY A 85 2.31 -1.80 13.32
C GLY A 85 0.94 -2.25 12.80
N VAL A 86 0.91 -2.83 11.59
CA VAL A 86 -0.37 -3.29 11.02
C VAL A 86 -0.98 -4.47 11.80
N LEU A 87 -0.17 -5.34 12.41
CA LEU A 87 -0.67 -6.43 13.27
C LEU A 87 -1.22 -5.91 14.60
N ASP A 88 -0.53 -4.94 15.21
CA ASP A 88 -1.01 -4.25 16.40
C ASP A 88 -2.35 -3.55 16.11
N ASP A 89 -2.49 -2.95 14.93
CA ASP A 89 -3.72 -2.31 14.48
C ASP A 89 -4.86 -3.30 14.26
N ILE A 90 -4.60 -4.46 13.66
CA ILE A 90 -5.57 -5.55 13.55
C ILE A 90 -6.03 -6.00 14.95
N ALA A 91 -5.11 -6.16 15.89
CA ALA A 91 -5.43 -6.55 17.26
C ALA A 91 -6.28 -5.48 17.98
N VAL A 92 -5.98 -4.20 17.78
CA VAL A 92 -6.79 -3.08 18.30
C VAL A 92 -8.19 -3.08 17.69
N LEU A 93 -8.31 -3.26 16.37
CA LEU A 93 -9.59 -3.33 15.66
C LEU A 93 -10.44 -4.52 16.13
N ASN A 94 -9.80 -5.66 16.39
CA ASN A 94 -10.47 -6.84 16.92
C ASN A 94 -10.98 -6.61 18.35
N THR A 95 -10.09 -6.20 19.25
CA THR A 95 -10.40 -6.13 20.68
C THR A 95 -11.31 -4.97 21.06
N ARG A 96 -11.22 -3.83 20.36
CA ARG A 96 -11.98 -2.61 20.71
C ARG A 96 -13.19 -2.35 19.84
N TYR A 97 -13.13 -2.76 18.58
CA TYR A 97 -14.17 -2.45 17.59
C TYR A 97 -14.88 -3.70 17.06
N GLY A 98 -14.48 -4.90 17.50
CA GLY A 98 -15.12 -6.16 17.14
C GLY A 98 -14.87 -6.60 15.69
N VAL A 99 -13.90 -6.01 14.99
CA VAL A 99 -13.56 -6.38 13.61
C VAL A 99 -12.77 -7.69 13.63
N HIS A 100 -13.29 -8.74 13.02
CA HIS A 100 -12.58 -10.02 13.01
C HIS A 100 -11.25 -9.90 12.26
N LYS A 101 -10.21 -10.59 12.74
CA LYS A 101 -8.85 -10.47 12.15
C LYS A 101 -8.80 -10.85 10.66
N HIS A 102 -9.67 -11.78 10.23
CA HIS A 102 -9.78 -12.21 8.82
C HIS A 102 -10.66 -11.29 7.96
N ASP A 103 -11.43 -10.40 8.57
CA ASP A 103 -12.21 -9.38 7.86
C ASP A 103 -11.36 -8.13 7.57
N ASN A 104 -10.10 -8.12 8.03
CA ASN A 104 -9.17 -7.02 7.86
C ASN A 104 -8.26 -7.26 6.65
N LYS A 105 -8.53 -6.55 5.55
CA LYS A 105 -7.65 -6.44 4.38
C LYS A 105 -6.57 -5.40 4.63
N ALA A 106 -5.69 -5.73 5.57
CA ALA A 106 -4.58 -4.87 5.99
C ALA A 106 -3.67 -4.50 4.82
N LEU A 107 -3.23 -3.26 4.78
CA LEU A 107 -2.44 -2.70 3.69
C LEU A 107 -1.25 -1.90 4.22
N VAL A 108 -0.04 -2.27 3.83
CA VAL A 108 1.15 -1.46 4.03
C VAL A 108 1.39 -0.65 2.75
N ILE A 109 1.45 0.67 2.88
CA ILE A 109 1.75 1.59 1.79
C ILE A 109 3.18 2.08 1.95
N CYS A 110 4.07 1.63 1.07
CA CYS A 110 5.47 2.02 1.10
C CYS A 110 5.79 3.13 0.09
N LEU A 111 6.84 3.91 0.32
CA LEU A 111 7.39 4.73 -0.77
C LEU A 111 8.05 3.84 -1.83
N GLN A 112 8.86 2.88 -1.39
CA GLN A 112 9.51 1.85 -2.21
C GLN A 112 9.23 0.48 -1.60
N LEU A 113 9.11 -0.55 -2.42
CA LEU A 113 9.05 -1.91 -1.91
C LEU A 113 10.33 -2.23 -1.12
N PRO A 114 10.21 -2.93 0.02
CA PRO A 114 11.37 -3.45 0.74
C PRO A 114 12.30 -4.21 -0.20
N ASN A 115 13.62 -4.04 -0.09
CA ASN A 115 14.56 -4.79 -0.92
C ASN A 115 14.38 -6.30 -0.70
N ALA A 116 14.69 -7.10 -1.72
CA ALA A 116 14.43 -8.55 -1.68
C ALA A 116 15.11 -9.25 -0.48
N GLY A 117 16.27 -8.75 -0.04
CA GLY A 117 17.01 -9.26 1.12
C GLY A 117 16.52 -8.78 2.50
N GLN A 118 15.54 -7.87 2.57
CA GLN A 118 15.02 -7.40 3.85
C GLN A 118 14.09 -8.43 4.50
N GLY A 119 14.13 -8.53 5.83
CA GLY A 119 13.33 -9.48 6.60
C GLY A 119 11.81 -9.27 6.50
N TYR A 120 11.35 -8.14 5.96
CA TYR A 120 9.93 -7.83 5.77
C TYR A 120 9.17 -8.96 5.08
N TRP A 121 9.71 -9.47 3.96
CA TRP A 121 9.06 -10.49 3.14
C TRP A 121 8.88 -11.81 3.89
N GLN A 122 9.86 -12.16 4.73
CA GLN A 122 9.78 -13.34 5.59
C GLN A 122 8.71 -13.15 6.66
N VAL A 123 8.64 -11.97 7.28
CA VAL A 123 7.62 -11.67 8.30
C VAL A 123 6.21 -11.74 7.70
N VAL A 124 5.96 -11.11 6.54
CA VAL A 124 4.63 -11.15 5.89
C VAL A 124 4.23 -12.58 5.51
N ARG A 125 5.18 -13.43 5.09
CA ARG A 125 4.93 -14.85 4.86
C ARG A 125 4.60 -15.61 6.15
N ASP A 126 5.40 -15.40 7.19
CA ASP A 126 5.26 -16.09 8.46
C ASP A 126 3.93 -15.73 9.14
N VAL A 127 3.52 -14.47 9.06
CA VAL A 127 2.20 -14.00 9.51
C VAL A 127 1.06 -14.75 8.81
N LYS A 128 1.15 -14.94 7.49
CA LYS A 128 0.16 -15.73 6.75
C LYS A 128 0.14 -17.18 7.22
N ILE A 129 1.32 -17.80 7.40
CA ILE A 129 1.42 -19.21 7.78
C ILE A 129 0.90 -19.44 9.20
N VAL A 130 1.25 -18.57 10.14
CA VAL A 130 0.95 -18.74 11.57
C VAL A 130 -0.46 -18.24 11.90
N GLU A 131 -0.83 -17.06 11.41
CA GLU A 131 -2.09 -16.39 11.81
C GLU A 131 -3.19 -16.49 10.75
N GLY A 132 -2.88 -16.92 9.53
CA GLY A 132 -3.83 -16.89 8.41
C GLY A 132 -4.19 -15.48 7.96
N ILE A 133 -3.33 -14.49 8.26
CA ILE A 133 -3.53 -13.08 7.90
C ILE A 133 -2.63 -12.75 6.72
N LYS A 134 -3.19 -12.13 5.68
CA LYS A 134 -2.42 -11.64 4.54
C LYS A 134 -2.34 -10.12 4.60
N ILE A 135 -1.12 -9.60 4.63
CA ILE A 135 -0.83 -8.17 4.62
C ILE A 135 -0.56 -7.75 3.17
N GLY A 136 -1.42 -6.92 2.60
CA GLY A 136 -1.17 -6.34 1.28
C GLY A 136 -0.02 -5.34 1.34
N THR A 137 0.81 -5.31 0.31
CA THR A 137 1.91 -4.33 0.17
C THR A 137 1.79 -3.61 -1.15
N ILE A 138 1.73 -2.28 -1.11
CA ILE A 138 1.60 -1.45 -2.31
C ILE A 138 2.48 -0.21 -2.17
N THR A 139 2.98 0.33 -3.28
CA THR A 139 3.78 1.56 -3.23
C THR A 139 2.96 2.79 -3.58
N ILE A 140 3.42 3.96 -3.14
CA ILE A 140 2.90 5.26 -3.57
C ILE A 140 2.91 5.38 -5.10
N GLY A 141 3.98 4.92 -5.76
CA GLY A 141 4.08 4.97 -7.22
C GLY A 141 3.00 4.13 -7.90
N VAL A 142 2.69 2.95 -7.35
CA VAL A 142 1.59 2.11 -7.83
C VAL A 142 0.23 2.77 -7.64
N LEU A 143 -0.03 3.36 -6.47
CA LEU A 143 -1.29 4.08 -6.22
C LEU A 143 -1.47 5.25 -7.21
N MET A 144 -0.39 5.97 -7.52
CA MET A 144 -0.38 7.04 -8.52
C MET A 144 -0.64 6.48 -9.94
N PHE A 145 -0.01 5.37 -10.29
CA PHE A 145 -0.20 4.71 -11.58
C PHE A 145 -1.65 4.25 -11.78
N LEU A 146 -2.25 3.58 -10.78
CA LEU A 146 -3.66 3.20 -10.80
C LEU A 146 -4.57 4.43 -10.98
N LEU A 147 -4.27 5.51 -10.26
CA LEU A 147 -5.06 6.74 -10.33
C LEU A 147 -5.01 7.37 -11.73
N TRP A 148 -3.84 7.40 -12.37
CA TRP A 148 -3.66 7.96 -13.72
C TRP A 148 -4.29 7.12 -14.81
N ASN A 149 -4.48 5.82 -14.57
CA ASN A 149 -5.22 4.92 -15.45
C ASN A 149 -6.73 4.87 -15.15
N GLY A 150 -7.21 5.70 -14.22
CA GLY A 150 -8.63 5.77 -13.88
C GLY A 150 -9.13 4.57 -13.06
N CYS A 151 -8.25 3.70 -12.60
CA CYS A 151 -8.58 2.54 -11.79
C CYS A 151 -9.02 2.94 -10.36
N VAL A 152 -9.54 1.96 -9.64
CA VAL A 152 -9.81 2.04 -8.21
C VAL A 152 -8.88 1.11 -7.44
N LEU A 153 -8.80 1.22 -6.12
CA LEU A 153 -8.08 0.24 -5.31
C LEU A 153 -8.96 -1.02 -5.14
N GLU A 154 -8.40 -2.19 -5.40
CA GLU A 154 -9.11 -3.48 -5.40
C GLU A 154 -8.39 -4.50 -4.49
N PRO A 155 -8.40 -4.33 -3.15
CA PRO A 155 -7.73 -5.24 -2.22
C PRO A 155 -8.43 -6.60 -2.05
N GLU A 156 -9.57 -6.79 -2.72
CA GLU A 156 -10.35 -8.02 -2.69
C GLU A 156 -9.49 -9.22 -3.12
N ASP A 157 -9.85 -10.40 -2.61
CA ASP A 157 -9.14 -11.65 -2.87
C ASP A 157 -7.63 -11.61 -2.58
N ASP A 158 -7.23 -10.69 -1.68
CA ASP A 158 -5.84 -10.46 -1.28
C ASP A 158 -4.94 -10.05 -2.44
N ARG A 159 -5.48 -9.31 -3.42
CA ARG A 159 -4.79 -8.92 -4.66
C ARG A 159 -3.38 -8.37 -4.45
N TYR A 160 -3.18 -7.53 -3.42
CA TYR A 160 -1.89 -6.89 -3.15
C TYR A 160 -0.99 -7.68 -2.20
N TYR A 161 -1.33 -8.92 -1.88
CA TYR A 161 -0.50 -9.78 -1.06
C TYR A 161 0.69 -10.30 -1.88
N ILE A 162 1.88 -9.88 -1.47
CA ILE A 162 3.17 -10.36 -1.97
C ILE A 162 4.04 -10.74 -0.77
N ASP A 163 4.86 -11.77 -0.94
CA ASP A 163 5.66 -12.37 0.13
C ASP A 163 7.05 -12.80 -0.37
N TYR A 164 7.80 -13.51 0.47
CA TYR A 164 9.14 -13.97 0.10
C TYR A 164 9.19 -14.87 -1.14
N ASP A 165 8.13 -15.64 -1.38
CA ASP A 165 8.07 -16.62 -2.48
C ASP A 165 7.52 -15.98 -3.77
N ASN A 166 6.75 -14.88 -3.64
CA ASN A 166 6.24 -14.10 -4.77
C ASN A 166 6.25 -12.58 -4.48
N MET A 167 7.25 -11.88 -5.00
CA MET A 167 7.43 -10.42 -4.86
C MET A 167 7.05 -9.63 -6.13
N ASP A 168 6.17 -10.16 -6.97
CA ASP A 168 5.81 -9.56 -8.26
C ASP A 168 4.50 -8.75 -8.16
N LEU A 169 4.63 -7.46 -7.84
CA LEU A 169 3.50 -6.55 -7.86
C LEU A 169 3.17 -6.06 -9.29
N ARG A 170 4.14 -6.09 -10.23
CA ARG A 170 3.92 -5.66 -11.62
C ARG A 170 2.85 -6.51 -12.28
N HIS A 171 2.96 -7.84 -12.20
CA HIS A 171 2.00 -8.73 -12.83
C HIS A 171 0.57 -8.50 -12.33
N ILE A 172 0.42 -8.30 -11.01
CA ILE A 172 -0.86 -7.98 -10.36
C ILE A 172 -1.47 -6.70 -10.95
N LEU A 173 -0.65 -5.70 -11.22
CA LEU A 173 -1.09 -4.40 -11.75
C LEU A 173 -1.39 -4.43 -13.23
N CYS A 174 -0.62 -5.16 -14.04
CA CYS A 174 -0.94 -5.33 -15.46
C CYS A 174 -2.35 -5.92 -15.64
N VAL A 175 -2.69 -6.93 -14.82
CA VAL A 175 -4.03 -7.53 -14.81
C VAL A 175 -5.10 -6.53 -14.38
N GLN A 176 -4.81 -5.68 -13.38
CA GLN A 176 -5.78 -4.69 -12.88
C GLN A 176 -6.03 -3.53 -13.87
N VAL A 177 -4.98 -3.09 -14.55
CA VAL A 177 -5.04 -1.96 -15.49
C VAL A 177 -5.46 -2.40 -16.89
N ASP A 178 -5.53 -3.71 -17.15
CA ASP A 178 -5.79 -4.29 -18.47
C ASP A 178 -4.78 -3.78 -19.51
N CYS A 179 -3.49 -3.97 -19.21
CA CYS A 179 -2.38 -3.59 -20.09
C CYS A 179 -1.39 -4.75 -20.31
N ASP A 180 -0.82 -4.81 -21.52
CA ASP A 180 0.20 -5.80 -21.86
C ASP A 180 1.51 -5.58 -21.10
N ASP A 181 1.88 -4.32 -20.87
CA ASP A 181 3.08 -3.94 -20.14
C ASP A 181 2.93 -2.56 -19.50
N ILE A 182 3.66 -2.33 -18.40
CA ILE A 182 3.72 -1.05 -17.70
C ILE A 182 4.99 -0.32 -18.18
N PRO A 183 4.89 0.96 -18.59
CA PRO A 183 6.00 1.74 -19.13
C PRO A 183 6.95 2.26 -18.03
N LEU A 184 7.43 1.35 -17.19
CA LEU A 184 8.43 1.57 -16.14
C LEU A 184 9.44 0.45 -16.20
N SER A 185 10.73 0.78 -16.14
CA SER A 185 11.79 -0.22 -16.11
C SER A 185 11.66 -1.16 -14.91
N ASP A 186 12.11 -2.41 -15.06
CA ASP A 186 12.09 -3.39 -13.98
C ASP A 186 12.86 -2.90 -12.76
N ARG A 187 12.27 -3.06 -11.57
CA ARG A 187 12.85 -2.65 -10.27
C ARG A 187 13.12 -1.15 -10.14
N GLU A 188 12.67 -0.35 -11.10
CA GLU A 188 12.89 1.10 -11.08
C GLU A 188 12.26 1.71 -9.83
N LEU A 189 13.10 2.43 -9.06
CA LEU A 189 12.75 3.04 -7.77
C LEU A 189 12.11 2.07 -6.75
N GLY A 190 12.15 0.76 -6.98
CA GLY A 190 11.44 -0.22 -6.17
C GLY A 190 9.91 -0.09 -6.21
N ILE A 191 9.32 0.39 -7.31
CA ILE A 191 7.87 0.70 -7.36
C ILE A 191 7.02 -0.57 -7.44
N MET A 192 7.38 -1.50 -8.34
CA MET A 192 6.60 -2.70 -8.64
C MET A 192 7.36 -3.99 -8.35
N GLU A 193 8.68 -3.92 -8.25
CA GLU A 193 9.53 -5.01 -7.81
C GLU A 193 10.54 -4.50 -6.79
N PRO A 194 10.93 -5.33 -5.81
CA PRO A 194 12.02 -5.02 -4.91
C PRO A 194 13.34 -4.69 -5.62
N MET A 195 14.04 -3.68 -5.11
CA MET A 195 15.44 -3.48 -5.44
C MET A 195 16.30 -4.61 -4.84
N LYS A 196 17.54 -4.76 -5.33
CA LYS A 196 18.50 -5.76 -4.80
C LYS A 196 18.81 -5.53 -3.32
#